data_AF-A0A2E0CLQ5-F1
#
_entry.id   AF-A0A2E0CLQ5-F1
#
_cell.length_a   1.000
_cell.length_b   1.000
_cell.length_c   1.000
_cell.angle_alpha   90.00
_cell.angle_beta   90.00
_cell.angle_gamma   90.00
#
_symmetry.space_group_name_H-M   'P 1'
#
loop_
_entity.id
_entity.type
_entity.pdbx_description
1 polymer ?
#
loop_
_entity_poly.entity_id
_entity_poly.type
_entity_poly.pdbx_seq_one_letter_code
_entity_poly.pdbx_strand_id
1 'polypeptide(L)' 'MNNWKTDFEVKFHLEFTHVNGKKEAKYNSLIVEAENEEKAVEMVTYQYENSEFLIIDGVKKIWNY' A
#
# COMPACT_ATOMS: atom_id res chain seq x y z
N MET A 1 17.72 14.74 -17.60
CA MET A 1 16.92 13.51 -17.38
C MET A 1 16.44 13.57 -15.95
N ASN A 2 15.20 13.98 -15.71
CA ASN A 2 14.66 14.02 -14.35
C ASN A 2 14.05 12.66 -14.05
N ASN A 3 14.80 11.78 -13.38
CA ASN A 3 14.18 10.67 -12.65
C ASN A 3 13.44 11.32 -11.46
N TRP A 4 12.21 11.77 -11.72
CA TRP A 4 11.34 12.37 -10.71
C TRP A 4 10.70 11.31 -9.80
N LYS A 5 10.88 10.01 -10.12
CA LYS A 5 10.37 8.91 -9.31
C LYS A 5 11.18 8.75 -8.03
N THR A 6 10.47 8.44 -6.96
CA THR A 6 11.02 8.13 -5.65
C THR A 6 10.43 6.81 -5.15
N ASP A 7 11.21 6.08 -4.35
CA ASP A 7 10.74 4.92 -3.61
C ASP A 7 9.91 5.32 -2.38
N PHE A 8 8.71 4.78 -2.30
CA PHE A 8 7.80 4.89 -1.17
C PHE A 8 7.56 3.51 -0.54
N GLU A 9 7.62 3.43 0.79
CA GLU A 9 7.12 2.29 1.56
C GLU A 9 5.64 2.53 1.83
N VAL A 10 4.77 1.68 1.28
CA VAL A 10 3.34 1.68 1.57
C VAL A 10 3.06 0.53 2.53
N LYS A 11 2.61 0.87 3.73
CA LYS A 11 2.17 -0.08 4.76
C LYS A 11 0.67 -0.25 4.67
N PHE A 12 0.21 -1.49 4.73
CA PHE A 12 -1.20 -1.83 4.63
C PHE A 12 -1.50 -3.13 5.36
N HIS A 13 -2.78 -3.39 5.57
CA HIS A 13 -3.25 -4.70 5.97
C HIS A 13 -4.48 -5.12 5.19
N LEU A 14 -4.68 -6.44 5.16
CA LEU A 14 -5.91 -7.04 4.67
C LEU A 14 -6.77 -7.45 5.86
N GLU A 15 -7.97 -6.89 5.99
CA GLU A 15 -8.96 -7.28 7.01
C GLU A 15 -9.95 -8.31 6.44
N PHE A 16 -10.04 -9.47 7.08
CA PHE A 16 -10.96 -10.54 6.74
C PHE A 16 -11.95 -10.78 7.86
N THR A 17 -13.22 -10.96 7.52
CA THR A 17 -14.22 -11.47 8.45
C THR A 17 -14.51 -12.93 8.10
N HIS A 18 -14.16 -13.82 9.03
CA HIS A 18 -14.45 -15.25 8.91
C HIS A 18 -15.95 -15.52 9.14
N VAL A 19 -16.44 -16.65 8.64
CA VAL A 19 -17.85 -17.07 8.77
C VAL A 19 -18.32 -17.13 10.23
N ASN A 20 -17.41 -17.38 11.17
CA ASN A 20 -17.68 -17.39 12.61
C ASN A 20 -17.67 -15.99 13.26
N GLY A 21 -17.59 -14.92 12.47
CA GLY A 21 -17.55 -13.53 12.94
C GLY A 21 -16.18 -13.07 13.45
N LYS A 22 -15.15 -13.94 13.43
CA LYS A 22 -13.79 -13.56 13.82
C LYS A 22 -13.20 -12.63 12.76
N LYS A 23 -12.67 -11.50 13.19
CA LYS A 23 -11.85 -10.62 12.35
C LYS A 23 -10.39 -11.05 12.39
N GLU A 24 -9.73 -11.04 11.24
CA GLU A 24 -8.29 -11.27 11.10
C GLU A 24 -7.70 -10.16 10.25
N ALA A 25 -6.60 -9.57 10.71
CA ALA A 25 -5.83 -8.58 9.95
C ALA A 25 -4.46 -9.15 9.59
N LYS A 26 -4.06 -9.06 8.31
CA LYS A 26 -2.73 -9.43 7.84
C LYS A 26 -1.97 -8.19 7.38
N TYR A 27 -1.02 -7.76 8.18
CA TYR A 27 -0.17 -6.59 7.92
C TYR A 27 0.96 -6.92 6.95
N ASN A 28 1.22 -6.01 6.02
CA ASN A 28 2.29 -6.10 5.05
C ASN A 28 2.78 -4.70 4.63
N SER A 29 3.85 -4.66 3.85
CA SER A 29 4.38 -3.44 3.27
C SER A 29 4.99 -3.71 1.90
N LEU A 30 4.85 -2.75 0.98
CA LEU A 30 5.49 -2.81 -0.34
C LEU A 30 6.30 -1.55 -0.57
N ILE A 31 7.49 -1.72 -1.16
CA ILE A 31 8.30 -0.61 -1.67
C ILE A 31 7.92 -0.43 -3.14
N VAL A 32 7.45 0.76 -3.49
CA VAL A 32 7.02 1.11 -4.85
C VAL A 32 7.72 2.37 -5.32
N GLU A 33 8.19 2.34 -6.56
CA GLU A 33 8.77 3.49 -7.23
C GLU A 33 7.62 4.30 -7.88
N ALA A 34 7.35 5.51 -7.38
CA ALA A 34 6.20 6.33 -7.79
C ALA A 34 6.53 7.83 -7.88
N GLU A 35 5.61 8.61 -8.47
CA GLU A 35 5.76 10.07 -8.61
C GLU A 35 5.57 10.81 -7.30
N ASN A 36 4.67 10.29 -6.48
CA ASN A 36 4.22 10.86 -5.23
C ASN A 36 3.52 9.77 -4.40
N GLU A 37 3.11 10.12 -3.18
CA GLU A 37 2.47 9.20 -2.25
C GLU A 37 1.12 8.68 -2.77
N GLU A 38 0.31 9.53 -3.43
CA GLU A 38 -0.98 9.10 -4.00
C GLU A 38 -0.80 8.01 -5.06
N LYS A 39 0.19 8.17 -5.94
CA LYS A 39 0.52 7.18 -6.97
C LYS A 39 1.07 5.89 -6.36
N ALA A 40 1.85 5.99 -5.28
CA ALA A 40 2.30 4.81 -4.54
C ALA A 40 1.11 4.02 -3.96
N VAL A 41 0.14 4.71 -3.36
CA VAL A 41 -1.09 4.09 -2.84
C VAL A 41 -1.92 3.48 -3.96
N GLU A 42 -2.14 4.21 -5.05
CA GLU A 42 -2.92 3.73 -6.20
C GLU A 42 -2.33 2.43 -6.77
N MET A 43 -0.99 2.33 -6.87
CA MET A 43 -0.31 1.11 -7.33
C MET A 43 -0.58 -0.09 -6.42
N VAL A 44 -0.46 0.09 -5.09
CA VAL A 44 -0.76 -0.99 -4.12
C VAL A 44 -2.24 -1.36 -4.19
N THR A 45 -3.14 -0.39 -4.23
CA THR A 45 -4.58 -0.63 -4.33
C THR A 45 -4.96 -1.41 -5.59
N TYR A 46 -4.39 -1.07 -6.76
CA TYR A 46 -4.62 -1.83 -7.99
C TYR A 46 -4.04 -3.25 -7.95
N GLN A 47 -2.90 -3.45 -7.30
CA GLN A 47 -2.32 -4.79 -7.14
C GLN A 47 -3.25 -5.73 -6.37
N TYR A 48 -4.08 -5.19 -5.49
CA TYR A 48 -5.13 -5.91 -4.78
C TYR A 48 -6.52 -5.70 -5.39
N GLU A 49 -6.59 -5.34 -6.68
CA GLU A 49 -7.84 -5.19 -7.45
C GLU A 49 -8.87 -4.24 -6.82
N ASN A 50 -8.42 -3.18 -6.12
CA ASN A 50 -9.29 -2.30 -5.33
C ASN A 50 -10.14 -3.05 -4.31
N SER A 51 -9.60 -4.13 -3.75
CA SER A 51 -10.29 -4.94 -2.75
C SER A 51 -10.71 -4.10 -1.54
N GLU A 52 -11.97 -4.24 -1.14
CA GLU A 52 -12.52 -3.61 0.07
C GLU A 52 -11.86 -4.11 1.36
N PHE A 53 -11.10 -5.21 1.30
CA PHE A 53 -10.35 -5.76 2.43
C PHE A 53 -9.02 -5.03 2.65
N LEU A 54 -8.54 -4.27 1.67
CA LEU A 54 -7.27 -3.55 1.74
C LEU A 54 -7.46 -2.24 2.51
N ILE A 55 -6.67 -2.07 3.57
CA ILE A 55 -6.61 -0.84 4.35
C ILE A 55 -5.18 -0.32 4.32
N ILE A 56 -5.01 0.91 3.85
CA ILE A 56 -3.71 1.59 3.83
C ILE A 56 -3.44 2.18 5.21
N ASP A 57 -2.36 1.72 5.86
CA ASP A 57 -1.95 2.15 7.19
C ASP A 57 -1.06 3.39 7.15
N GLY A 58 -0.30 3.55 6.07
CA GLY A 58 0.53 4.73 5.88
C GLY A 58 1.50 4.62 4.72
N VAL A 59 2.03 5.76 4.31
CA VAL A 59 3.03 5.88 3.25
C VAL A 59 4.24 6.60 3.81
N LYS A 60 5.42 6.12 3.48
CA LYS A 60 6.68 6.73 3.88
C LYS A 60 7.61 6.85 2.68
N LYS A 61 8.01 8.07 2.34
CA LYS A 61 9.08 8.33 1.38
C LYS A 61 10.40 7.77 1.92
N ILE A 62 11.06 6.86 1.18
CA ILE A 62 12.27 6.18 1.63
C ILE A 62 13.53 6.91 1.14
N TRP A 63 13.50 7.47 -0.07
CA TRP A 63 14.67 8.09 -0.69
C TRP A 63 14.41 9.54 -1.16
N ASN A 64 15.39 10.42 -0.97
CA ASN A 64 15.52 11.67 -1.70
C ASN A 64 16.87 11.58 -2.43
N TYR A 65 16.85 11.58 -3.77
CA TYR A 65 18.06 11.75 -4.57
C TYR A 65 18.52 13.21 -4.55
#